data_AF-A0A9P4N8Z9-F1
#
_entry.id   AF-A0A9P4N8Z9-F1
#
_cell.length_a   1.000
_cell.length_b   1.000
_cell.length_c   1.000
_cell.angle_alpha   90.00
_cell.angle_beta   90.00
_cell.angle_gamma   90.00
#
_symmetry.space_group_name_H-M   'P 1'
#
loop_
_entity.id
_entity.type
_entity.pdbx_description
1 polymer ?
#
loop_
_entity_poly.entity_id
_entity_poly.type
_entity_poly.pdbx_seq_one_letter_code
_entity_poly.pdbx_strand_id
1 'polypeptide(L)'
;MASLGRLTAALASSRNETTLALANLNFDFSLIRVEPPKEYTLLATSLSNSRRDAAEQGSYHQTARKLGILFEEHVPPIPSLIKAYGTRASEIARTLRRDSPQRQSGELSFRDSDFDATSLWAAATSGPVSIAVHLLACIISRAWSPQEAVSI
;
A
#
# COMPACT_ATOMS: atom_id res chain seq x y z
N MET A 1 -61.69 1.86 -3.19
CA MET A 1 -60.73 0.73 -3.29
C MET A 1 -59.90 0.91 -4.54
N ALA A 2 -58.61 1.25 -4.41
CA ALA A 2 -57.54 0.99 -5.38
C ALA A 2 -56.24 1.64 -4.87
N SER A 3 -55.12 0.92 -5.01
CA SER A 3 -53.72 1.40 -5.02
C SER A 3 -52.76 0.77 -3.99
N LEU A 4 -52.90 -0.53 -3.69
CA LEU A 4 -51.82 -1.35 -3.12
C LEU A 4 -51.11 -2.23 -4.18
N GLY A 5 -51.49 -2.12 -5.45
CA GLY A 5 -51.02 -3.01 -6.53
C GLY A 5 -49.82 -2.52 -7.36
N ARG A 6 -49.23 -1.36 -7.06
CA ARG A 6 -48.10 -0.80 -7.87
C ARG A 6 -46.72 -0.85 -7.21
N LEU A 7 -46.62 -1.12 -5.91
CA LEU A 7 -45.32 -1.20 -5.21
C LEU A 7 -44.70 -2.61 -5.27
N THR A 8 -45.51 -3.65 -5.37
CA THR A 8 -45.01 -5.04 -5.46
C THR A 8 -44.46 -5.40 -6.85
N ALA A 9 -44.90 -4.70 -7.91
CA ALA A 9 -44.42 -4.95 -9.27
C ALA A 9 -43.03 -4.34 -9.57
N ALA A 10 -42.60 -3.31 -8.81
CA ALA A 10 -41.26 -2.73 -8.93
C ALA A 10 -40.17 -3.60 -8.27
N LEU A 11 -40.54 -4.41 -7.26
CA LEU A 11 -39.60 -5.30 -6.57
C LEU A 11 -39.28 -6.59 -7.36
N ALA A 12 -40.14 -6.97 -8.29
CA ALA A 12 -39.90 -8.13 -9.16
C ALA A 12 -39.09 -7.78 -10.42
N SER A 13 -39.02 -6.51 -10.82
CA SER A 13 -38.32 -6.06 -12.04
C SER A 13 -37.02 -5.27 -11.78
N SER A 14 -36.76 -4.83 -10.55
CA SER A 14 -35.57 -4.03 -10.20
C SER A 14 -34.33 -4.86 -9.78
N ARG A 15 -34.46 -6.19 -9.62
CA ARG A 15 -33.33 -7.05 -9.19
C ARG A 15 -32.20 -7.15 -10.21
N ASN A 16 -32.44 -6.96 -11.50
CA ASN A 16 -31.38 -7.09 -12.50
C ASN A 16 -30.55 -5.82 -12.68
N GLU A 17 -31.10 -4.62 -12.46
CA GLU A 17 -30.33 -3.37 -12.61
C GLU A 17 -29.60 -2.97 -11.33
N THR A 18 -30.14 -3.31 -10.16
CA THR A 18 -29.51 -3.00 -8.87
C THR A 18 -28.30 -3.90 -8.59
N THR A 19 -28.30 -5.16 -9.03
CA THR A 19 -27.12 -6.03 -8.95
C THR A 19 -26.00 -5.58 -9.90
N LEU A 20 -26.34 -5.04 -11.08
CA LEU A 20 -25.36 -4.48 -12.03
C LEU A 20 -24.76 -3.14 -11.53
N ALA A 21 -25.56 -2.31 -10.86
CA ALA A 21 -25.08 -1.06 -10.25
C ALA A 21 -24.26 -1.32 -8.98
N LEU A 22 -24.64 -2.29 -8.13
CA LEU A 22 -23.85 -2.71 -6.98
C LEU A 22 -22.57 -3.48 -7.38
N ALA A 23 -22.57 -4.18 -8.52
CA ALA A 23 -21.37 -4.80 -9.10
C ALA A 23 -20.37 -3.77 -9.68
N ASN A 24 -20.82 -2.55 -10.00
CA ASN A 24 -19.98 -1.45 -10.50
C ASN A 24 -19.66 -0.38 -9.44
N LEU A 25 -20.08 -0.58 -8.19
CA LEU A 25 -19.47 0.13 -7.06
C LEU A 25 -18.12 -0.53 -6.75
N ASN A 26 -17.20 -0.44 -7.71
CA ASN A 26 -15.78 -0.52 -7.45
C ASN A 26 -15.42 0.73 -6.65
N PHE A 27 -15.83 0.78 -5.38
CA PHE A 27 -15.32 1.76 -4.44
C PHE A 27 -13.81 1.54 -4.42
N ASP A 28 -13.09 2.42 -5.11
CA ASP A 28 -11.64 2.36 -5.18
C ASP A 28 -11.13 2.84 -3.82
N PHE A 29 -11.20 1.94 -2.81
CA PHE A 29 -10.77 2.19 -1.43
C PHE A 29 -9.29 2.57 -1.33
N SER A 30 -8.54 2.41 -2.43
CA SER A 30 -7.21 2.92 -2.68
C SER A 30 -7.11 4.43 -2.83
N LEU A 31 -8.20 5.18 -2.80
CA LEU A 31 -8.14 6.65 -2.78
C LEU A 31 -7.92 7.22 -1.37
N ILE A 32 -8.03 6.39 -0.32
CA ILE A 32 -7.90 6.84 1.08
C ILE A 32 -6.46 6.67 1.55
N ARG A 33 -5.73 7.79 1.55
CA ARG A 33 -4.42 7.90 2.18
C ARG A 33 -4.54 8.07 3.69
N VAL A 34 -3.71 7.34 4.42
CA VAL A 34 -3.53 7.45 5.87
C VAL A 34 -2.21 8.15 6.16
N GLU A 35 -2.17 8.93 7.24
CA GLU A 35 -0.92 9.52 7.71
C GLU A 35 0.04 8.41 8.18
N PRO A 36 1.24 8.31 7.60
CA PRO A 36 2.19 7.26 7.94
C PRO A 36 2.76 7.46 9.36
N PRO A 37 3.15 6.38 10.05
CA PRO A 37 3.78 6.50 11.36
C PRO A 37 5.08 7.31 11.29
N LYS A 38 5.37 8.10 12.33
CA LYS A 38 6.55 8.99 12.42
C LYS A 38 7.89 8.28 12.20
N GLU A 39 7.95 6.98 12.47
CA GLU A 39 9.14 6.16 12.24
C GLU A 39 9.50 6.04 10.75
N TYR A 40 8.55 6.28 9.84
CA TYR A 40 8.72 6.22 8.39
C TYR A 40 9.00 7.58 7.75
N THR A 41 8.99 8.69 8.50
CA THR A 41 9.16 10.05 7.95
C THR A 41 10.47 10.20 7.17
N LEU A 42 11.56 9.59 7.64
CA LEU A 42 12.86 9.69 6.99
C LEU A 42 12.93 8.88 5.72
N LEU A 43 12.21 7.75 5.69
CA LEU A 43 12.04 6.93 4.50
C LEU A 43 11.39 7.75 3.38
N ALA A 44 10.37 8.55 3.69
CA ALA A 44 9.77 9.50 2.74
C ALA A 44 10.82 10.45 2.14
N THR A 45 11.64 11.08 3.00
CA THR A 45 12.65 12.05 2.55
C THR A 45 13.80 11.43 1.77
N SER A 46 13.98 10.11 1.85
CA SER A 46 15.01 9.38 1.11
C SER A 46 14.57 9.03 -0.31
N LEU A 47 13.27 9.03 -0.59
CA LEU A 47 12.70 8.71 -1.89
C LEU A 47 12.68 9.93 -2.81
N SER A 48 12.86 9.69 -4.11
CA SER A 48 12.64 10.72 -5.14
C SER A 48 11.15 11.12 -5.17
N ASN A 49 10.84 12.33 -5.67
CA ASN A 49 9.46 12.77 -5.80
C ASN A 49 8.63 11.78 -6.63
N SER A 50 9.17 11.31 -7.76
CA SER A 50 8.50 10.33 -8.62
C SER A 50 8.20 9.01 -7.89
N ARG A 51 9.12 8.50 -7.06
CA ARG A 51 8.87 7.29 -6.26
C ARG A 51 7.82 7.52 -5.17
N ARG A 52 7.83 8.69 -4.51
CA ARG A 52 6.77 9.04 -3.56
C ARG A 52 5.42 9.12 -4.24
N ASP A 53 5.33 9.78 -5.38
CA ASP A 53 4.09 9.90 -6.14
C ASP A 53 3.59 8.52 -6.60
N ALA A 54 4.48 7.64 -7.08
CA ALA A 54 4.16 6.27 -7.45
C ALA A 54 3.67 5.42 -6.25
N ALA A 55 4.25 5.63 -5.07
CA ALA A 55 3.85 4.96 -3.83
C ALA A 55 2.54 5.47 -3.24
N GLU A 56 2.20 6.75 -3.45
CA GLU A 56 1.03 7.40 -2.85
C GLU A 56 -0.19 7.39 -3.76
N GLN A 57 0.00 7.42 -5.08
CA GLN A 57 -1.09 7.55 -6.07
C GLN A 57 -1.08 6.41 -7.10
N GLY A 58 -0.03 5.59 -7.14
CA GLY A 58 0.13 4.53 -8.13
C GLY A 58 -0.41 3.17 -7.69
N SER A 59 -0.12 2.16 -8.50
CA SER A 59 -0.51 0.76 -8.28
C SER A 59 0.02 0.18 -6.97
N TYR A 60 1.15 0.68 -6.47
CA TYR A 60 1.71 0.30 -5.17
C TYR A 60 0.74 0.63 -4.03
N HIS A 61 0.17 1.84 -4.02
CA HIS A 61 -0.82 2.24 -3.02
C HIS A 61 -2.07 1.37 -3.12
N GLN A 62 -2.57 1.16 -4.33
CA GLN A 62 -3.77 0.34 -4.54
C GLN A 62 -3.59 -1.08 -4.03
N THR A 63 -2.43 -1.69 -4.32
CA THR A 63 -2.10 -3.04 -3.88
C THR A 63 -1.97 -3.10 -2.36
N ALA A 64 -1.21 -2.19 -1.76
CA ALA A 64 -1.03 -2.14 -0.31
C ALA A 64 -2.36 -1.96 0.43
N ARG A 65 -3.23 -1.08 -0.07
CA ARG A 65 -4.55 -0.83 0.53
C ARG A 65 -5.49 -2.02 0.41
N LYS A 66 -5.55 -2.66 -0.77
CA LYS A 66 -6.36 -3.87 -0.98
C LYS A 66 -5.92 -5.01 -0.07
N LEU A 67 -4.60 -5.22 0.06
CA LEU A 67 -4.04 -6.19 0.99
C LEU A 67 -4.32 -5.83 2.45
N GLY A 68 -4.20 -4.56 2.82
CA GLY A 68 -4.51 -4.07 4.16
C GLY A 68 -5.96 -4.37 4.56
N ILE A 69 -6.92 -4.13 3.67
CA ILE A 69 -8.34 -4.44 3.90
C ILE A 69 -8.56 -5.96 3.95
N LEU A 70 -7.97 -6.71 3.00
CA LEU A 70 -8.14 -8.16 2.91
C LEU A 70 -7.69 -8.88 4.20
N PHE A 71 -6.63 -8.41 4.83
CA PHE A 71 -6.06 -9.01 6.03
C PHE A 71 -6.43 -8.28 7.34
N GLU A 72 -7.31 -7.28 7.30
CA GLU A 72 -7.64 -6.44 8.46
C GLU A 72 -8.12 -7.25 9.68
N GLU A 73 -8.96 -8.27 9.45
CA GLU A 73 -9.50 -9.13 10.50
C GLU A 73 -8.48 -10.15 11.04
N HIS A 74 -7.41 -10.43 10.29
CA HIS A 74 -6.46 -11.50 10.59
C HIS A 74 -5.17 -11.00 11.26
N VAL A 75 -4.85 -9.71 11.10
CA VAL A 75 -3.62 -9.13 11.64
C VAL A 75 -3.87 -8.59 13.05
N PRO A 76 -3.24 -9.16 14.09
CA PRO A 76 -3.37 -8.63 15.44
C PRO A 76 -2.70 -7.25 15.57
N PRO A 77 -3.04 -6.45 16.59
CA PRO A 77 -2.38 -5.18 16.84
C PRO A 77 -0.89 -5.40 17.20
N ILE A 78 0.00 -4.96 16.32
CA ILE A 78 1.46 -5.12 16.45
C ILE A 78 2.24 -3.78 16.45
N PRO A 79 1.88 -2.80 17.30
CA PRO A 79 2.45 -1.44 17.25
C PRO A 79 3.97 -1.41 17.46
N SER A 80 4.51 -2.26 18.33
CA SER A 80 5.95 -2.34 18.60
C SER A 80 6.73 -2.85 17.38
N LEU A 81 6.16 -3.79 16.63
CA LEU A 81 6.80 -4.35 15.43
C LEU A 81 6.79 -3.33 14.28
N ILE A 82 5.66 -2.65 14.07
CA ILE A 82 5.53 -1.57 13.08
C ILE A 82 6.56 -0.47 13.35
N LYS A 83 6.72 -0.08 14.62
CA LYS A 83 7.70 0.91 15.07
C LYS A 83 9.14 0.46 14.80
N ALA A 84 9.48 -0.76 15.20
CA ALA A 84 10.82 -1.31 15.00
C ALA A 84 11.16 -1.42 13.51
N TYR A 85 10.21 -1.87 12.69
CA TYR A 85 10.39 -2.01 11.26
C TYR A 85 10.62 -0.65 10.58
N GLY A 86 9.78 0.35 10.87
CA GLY A 86 9.95 1.70 10.33
C GLY A 86 11.26 2.36 10.77
N THR A 87 11.62 2.20 12.04
CA THR A 87 12.89 2.71 12.57
C THR A 87 14.07 2.11 11.82
N ARG A 88 14.08 0.78 11.64
CA ARG A 88 15.16 0.09 10.93
C ARG A 88 15.22 0.48 9.46
N ALA A 89 14.08 0.55 8.77
CA ALA A 89 14.03 0.94 7.37
C ALA A 89 14.54 2.38 7.17
N SER A 90 14.14 3.30 8.05
CA SER A 90 14.62 4.69 8.08
C SER A 90 16.12 4.80 8.38
N GLU A 91 16.66 3.97 9.28
CA GLU A 91 18.11 3.90 9.54
C GLU A 91 18.89 3.44 8.30
N ILE A 92 18.43 2.38 7.64
CA ILE A 92 19.04 1.87 6.39
C ILE A 92 19.01 2.97 5.32
N ALA A 93 17.86 3.63 5.12
CA ALA A 93 17.70 4.71 4.17
C ALA A 93 18.68 5.88 4.43
N ARG A 94 18.87 6.26 5.71
CA ARG A 94 19.84 7.29 6.12
C ARG A 94 21.28 6.91 5.79
N THR A 95 21.67 5.66 6.06
CA THR A 95 23.03 5.17 5.80
C THR A 95 23.31 5.14 4.30
N LEU A 96 22.40 4.58 3.50
CA LEU A 96 22.54 4.55 2.04
C LEU A 96 22.64 5.95 1.42
N ARG A 97 21.85 6.90 1.94
CA ARG A 97 21.94 8.31 1.51
C ARG A 97 23.27 8.97 1.89
N ARG A 98 23.90 8.57 2.99
CA ARG A 98 25.21 9.08 3.42
C ARG A 98 26.32 8.55 2.51
N ASP A 99 26.26 7.27 2.16
CA ASP A 99 27.35 6.54 1.49
C ASP A 99 27.28 6.64 -0.04
N SER A 100 26.24 7.27 -0.59
CA SER A 100 26.08 7.47 -2.05
C SER A 100 27.22 8.34 -2.62
N PRO A 101 28.06 7.82 -3.56
CA PRO A 101 29.27 8.48 -4.07
C PRO A 101 28.99 9.76 -4.89
N GLN A 102 27.75 9.95 -5.31
CA GLN A 102 27.27 11.04 -6.17
C GLN A 102 27.32 12.44 -5.52
N ARG A 103 27.65 12.52 -4.23
CA ARG A 103 27.93 13.81 -3.55
C ARG A 103 29.37 14.32 -3.74
N GLN A 104 30.29 13.50 -4.24
CA GLN A 104 31.70 13.90 -4.38
C GLN A 104 32.06 14.46 -5.76
N SER A 105 31.24 14.21 -6.79
CA SER A 105 31.50 14.71 -8.15
C SER A 105 30.24 15.41 -8.66
N GLY A 106 30.33 16.71 -8.90
CA GLY A 106 29.23 17.59 -9.30
C GLY A 106 28.69 17.34 -10.71
N GLU A 107 28.41 16.09 -11.06
CA GLU A 107 27.85 15.69 -12.34
C GLU A 107 26.38 15.29 -12.21
N LEU A 108 25.60 15.88 -13.11
CA LEU A 108 24.19 15.58 -13.36
C LEU A 108 24.06 14.10 -13.76
N SER A 109 23.68 13.23 -12.83
CA SER A 109 23.45 11.83 -13.15
C SER A 109 22.25 11.28 -12.38
N PHE A 110 21.61 10.30 -12.98
CA PHE A 110 20.24 9.83 -12.78
C PHE A 110 19.84 9.70 -11.30
N ARG A 111 18.71 10.33 -10.94
CA ARG A 111 18.17 10.50 -9.58
C ARG A 111 17.61 9.21 -8.94
N ASP A 112 17.90 8.06 -9.53
CA ASP A 112 17.42 6.75 -9.09
C ASP A 112 18.53 6.03 -8.33
N SER A 113 18.95 6.60 -7.20
CA SER A 113 19.84 5.89 -6.28
C SER A 113 19.16 4.61 -5.76
N ASP A 114 19.98 3.58 -5.57
CA ASP A 114 19.71 2.13 -5.45
C ASP A 114 18.71 1.68 -4.37
N PHE A 115 18.15 2.60 -3.59
CA PHE A 115 17.20 2.30 -2.54
C PHE A 115 15.77 2.50 -3.05
N ASP A 116 15.13 1.42 -3.49
CA ASP A 116 13.71 1.42 -3.81
C ASP A 116 12.87 0.99 -2.59
N ALA A 117 12.36 1.97 -1.86
CA ALA A 117 11.40 1.77 -0.78
C ALA A 117 9.98 2.21 -1.16
N THR A 118 9.66 2.27 -2.46
CA THR A 118 8.34 2.68 -2.96
C THR A 118 7.22 1.81 -2.39
N SER A 119 7.39 0.49 -2.40
CA SER A 119 6.39 -0.45 -1.86
C SER A 119 6.19 -0.33 -0.35
N LEU A 120 7.27 -0.04 0.40
CA LEU A 120 7.20 0.17 1.84
C LEU A 120 6.53 1.51 2.19
N TRP A 121 6.83 2.57 1.43
CA TRP A 121 6.16 3.86 1.59
C TRP A 121 4.67 3.78 1.24
N ALA A 122 4.32 3.03 0.20
CA ALA A 122 2.93 2.73 -0.13
C ALA A 122 2.22 2.05 1.05
N ALA A 123 2.82 0.98 1.60
CA ALA A 123 2.28 0.31 2.79
C ALA A 123 2.11 1.25 3.98
N ALA A 124 3.11 2.11 4.26
CA ALA A 124 3.05 3.07 5.36
C ALA A 124 1.91 4.08 5.20
N THR A 125 1.61 4.52 3.97
CA THR A 125 0.52 5.44 3.66
C THR A 125 -0.84 4.77 3.47
N SER A 126 -0.89 3.43 3.41
CA SER A 126 -2.13 2.66 3.33
C SER A 126 -2.66 2.19 4.69
N GLY A 127 -1.83 2.21 5.75
CA GLY A 127 -2.23 1.92 7.13
C GLY A 127 -1.44 0.80 7.81
N PRO A 128 -1.66 0.56 9.12
CA PRO A 128 -0.84 -0.35 9.94
C PRO A 128 -0.90 -1.81 9.50
N VAL A 129 -2.07 -2.29 9.06
CA VAL A 129 -2.22 -3.66 8.53
C VAL A 129 -1.43 -3.83 7.24
N SER A 130 -1.46 -2.85 6.35
CA SER A 130 -0.68 -2.85 5.10
C SER A 130 0.82 -2.94 5.37
N ILE A 131 1.33 -2.25 6.40
CA ILE A 131 2.73 -2.37 6.86
C ILE A 131 3.03 -3.81 7.32
N ALA A 132 2.11 -4.42 8.09
CA ALA A 132 2.27 -5.78 8.58
C ALA A 132 2.35 -6.79 7.43
N VAL A 133 1.46 -6.67 6.44
CA VAL A 133 1.43 -7.54 5.26
C VAL A 133 2.68 -7.34 4.40
N HIS A 134 3.14 -6.10 4.25
CA HIS A 134 4.40 -5.82 3.55
C HIS A 134 5.60 -6.51 4.23
N LEU A 135 5.71 -6.40 5.55
CA LEU A 135 6.75 -7.10 6.32
C LEU A 135 6.64 -8.62 6.16
N LEU A 136 5.43 -9.17 6.21
CA LEU A 136 5.19 -10.60 5.99
C LEU A 136 5.67 -11.02 4.60
N ALA A 137 5.33 -10.26 3.55
CA ALA A 137 5.80 -10.52 2.19
C ALA A 137 7.33 -10.49 2.10
N CYS A 138 8.00 -9.57 2.80
CA CYS A 138 9.46 -9.54 2.89
C CYS A 138 10.07 -10.74 3.64
N ILE A 139 9.37 -11.31 4.62
CA ILE A 139 9.83 -12.50 5.33
C ILE A 139 9.67 -13.73 4.43
N ILE A 140 8.50 -13.84 3.79
CA ILE A 140 8.16 -14.93 2.88
C ILE A 140 9.12 -14.96 1.68
N SER A 141 9.41 -13.80 1.08
CA SER A 141 10.33 -13.71 -0.06
C SER A 141 11.76 -14.14 0.28
N ARG A 142 12.13 -14.16 1.56
CA ARG A 142 13.43 -14.67 2.05
C ARG A 142 13.37 -16.12 2.50
N ALA A 143 12.19 -16.67 2.72
CA ALA A 143 12.01 -18.05 3.17
C ALA A 143 12.11 -19.06 2.01
N TRP A 144 11.87 -18.62 0.77
CA TRP A 144 11.88 -19.47 -0.42
C TRP A 144 12.93 -19.04 -1.43
N SER A 145 13.34 -19.98 -2.29
CA SER A 145 14.15 -19.62 -3.46
C SER A 145 13.35 -18.69 -4.37
N PRO A 146 13.99 -17.80 -5.16
CA PRO A 146 13.28 -16.85 -6.02
C PRO A 146 12.26 -17.52 -6.95
N GLN A 147 12.57 -18.72 -7.44
CA GLN A 147 11.71 -19.50 -8.31
C GLN A 147 10.44 -19.98 -7.59
N GLU A 148 10.57 -20.41 -6.33
CA GLU A 148 9.43 -20.85 -5.51
C GLU A 148 8.58 -19.65 -5.08
N ALA A 149 9.21 -18.53 -4.72
CA ALA A 149 8.52 -17.33 -4.25
C ALA A 149 7.61 -16.67 -5.31
N VAL A 150 7.92 -16.81 -6.60
CA VAL A 150 7.13 -16.26 -7.72
C VAL A 150 6.09 -17.26 -8.25
N SER A 151 6.18 -18.54 -7.85
CA SER A 151 5.25 -19.59 -8.28
C SER A 151 3.94 -19.66 -7.47
N ILE A 152 3.83 -18.85 -6.41
CA ILE A 152 2.68 -18.74 -5.49
C ILE A 152 1.94 -17.42 -5.78
#